data_AF-A0A068AZW1-F1
#
_entry.id   AF-A0A068AZW1-F1
#
_cell.length_a   1.000
_cell.length_b   1.000
_cell.length_c   1.000
_cell.angle_alpha   90.00
_cell.angle_beta   90.00
_cell.angle_gamma   90.00
#
_symmetry.space_group_name_H-M   'P 1'
#
loop_
_entity.id
_entity.type
_entity.pdbx_description
1 polymer ?
#
loop_
_entity_poly.entity_id
_entity_poly.type
_entity_poly.pdbx_seq_one_letter_code
_entity_poly.pdbx_strand_id
1 'polypeptide(L)'
;FTQADVGLALGTLYGNVFSQTTICRFEALQLSFKNMCKLKPLLQKWLQEADSTTGSPTNMDKIAAQGRKRKKRTSIEVAIKVALEDHFAKQPKPSAPEITGLANQLGLDKE
;
A
#
# COMPACT_ATOMS: atom_id res chain seq x y z
N PHE A 1 -16.20 10.94 -6.39
CA PHE A 1 -15.17 9.94 -6.04
C PHE A 1 -14.52 10.34 -4.73
N THR A 2 -14.40 9.41 -3.79
CA THR A 2 -13.56 9.57 -2.60
C THR A 2 -12.10 9.24 -2.94
N GLN A 3 -11.15 9.71 -2.12
CA GLN A 3 -9.73 9.36 -2.28
C GLN A 3 -9.48 7.83 -2.24
N ALA A 4 -10.31 7.08 -1.50
CA ALA A 4 -10.25 5.61 -1.50
C ALA A 4 -10.70 5.03 -2.84
N ASP A 5 -11.79 5.56 -3.43
CA ASP A 5 -12.29 5.13 -4.74
C ASP A 5 -11.25 5.39 -5.84
N VAL A 6 -10.58 6.54 -5.80
CA VAL A 6 -9.50 6.88 -6.74
C VAL A 6 -8.35 5.88 -6.61
N GLY A 7 -7.90 5.61 -5.38
CA GLY A 7 -6.81 4.67 -5.13
C GLY A 7 -7.11 3.24 -5.58
N LEU A 8 -8.37 2.81 -5.45
CA LEU A 8 -8.86 1.53 -5.94
C LEU A 8 -8.92 1.49 -7.47
N ALA A 9 -9.50 2.51 -8.11
CA ALA A 9 -9.63 2.60 -9.56
C ALA A 9 -8.26 2.58 -10.26
N LEU A 10 -7.28 3.33 -9.74
CA LEU A 10 -5.89 3.27 -10.22
C LEU A 10 -5.28 1.86 -10.11
N GLY A 11 -5.67 1.13 -9.07
CA GLY A 11 -5.23 -0.25 -8.85
C GLY A 11 -5.66 -1.20 -9.94
N THR A 12 -6.89 -1.06 -10.44
CA THR A 12 -7.32 -1.86 -11.57
C THR A 12 -6.70 -1.39 -12.87
N LEU A 13 -6.73 -0.09 -13.16
CA LEU A 13 -6.27 0.43 -14.44
C LEU A 13 -4.78 0.18 -14.69
N TYR A 14 -3.97 0.22 -13.62
CA TYR A 14 -2.52 0.22 -13.71
C TYR A 14 -1.84 -0.84 -12.83
N GLY A 15 -2.61 -1.77 -12.25
CA GLY A 15 -2.11 -2.97 -11.55
C GLY A 15 -1.53 -2.73 -10.15
N ASN A 16 -1.62 -1.50 -9.61
CA ASN A 16 -1.08 -1.15 -8.29
C ASN A 16 -2.08 -0.35 -7.47
N VAL A 17 -2.70 -0.99 -6.47
CA VAL A 17 -3.67 -0.32 -5.58
C VAL A 17 -2.96 0.68 -4.67
N PHE A 18 -3.42 1.93 -4.72
CA PHE A 18 -2.99 3.00 -3.82
C PHE A 18 -3.96 3.13 -2.66
N SER A 19 -3.44 3.47 -1.47
CA SER A 19 -4.30 3.74 -0.32
C SER A 19 -4.85 5.17 -0.36
N GLN A 20 -5.96 5.41 0.33
CA GLN A 20 -6.49 6.76 0.57
C GLN A 20 -5.39 7.71 1.07
N THR A 21 -4.53 7.26 1.99
CA THR A 21 -3.41 8.06 2.50
C THR A 21 -2.41 8.48 1.41
N THR A 22 -2.16 7.63 0.41
CA THR A 22 -1.30 7.99 -0.72
C THR A 22 -1.93 9.11 -1.54
N ILE A 23 -3.23 9.01 -1.84
CA ILE A 23 -3.96 10.02 -2.62
C ILE A 23 -4.03 11.35 -1.86
N CYS A 24 -4.38 11.31 -0.56
CA CYS A 24 -4.39 12.48 0.32
C CYS A 24 -3.03 13.20 0.36
N ARG A 25 -1.92 12.46 0.50
CA ARG A 25 -0.57 13.06 0.48
C ARG A 25 -0.19 13.61 -0.89
N PHE A 26 -0.68 13.03 -1.98
CA PHE A 26 -0.47 13.58 -3.32
C PHE A 26 -1.17 14.94 -3.47
N GLU A 27 -2.45 15.02 -3.08
CA GLU A 27 -3.23 16.26 -3.11
C GLU A 27 -2.62 17.37 -2.22
N ALA A 28 -2.11 16.99 -1.04
CA ALA A 28 -1.49 17.92 -0.10
C ALA A 28 -0.03 18.28 -0.42
N LEU A 29 0.54 17.83 -1.54
CA LEU A 29 1.96 18.03 -1.88
C LEU A 29 2.96 17.43 -0.85
N GLN A 30 2.54 16.39 -0.12
CA GLN A 30 3.29 15.77 0.99
C GLN A 30 4.03 14.48 0.61
N LEU A 31 4.36 14.31 -0.66
CA LEU A 31 5.23 13.23 -1.14
C LEU A 31 6.54 13.85 -1.63
N SER A 32 7.60 13.04 -1.68
CA SER A 32 8.83 13.47 -2.34
C SER A 32 8.56 13.84 -3.79
N PHE A 33 9.37 14.75 -4.35
CA PHE A 33 9.26 15.17 -5.75
C PHE A 33 9.23 13.98 -6.71
N LYS A 34 10.14 13.02 -6.53
CA LYS A 34 10.19 11.80 -7.35
C LYS A 34 8.91 10.97 -7.27
N ASN A 35 8.27 10.87 -6.10
CA ASN A 35 6.99 10.17 -5.95
C ASN A 35 5.86 10.95 -6.63
N MET A 36 5.83 12.27 -6.49
CA MET A 36 4.85 13.11 -7.20
C MET A 36 4.92 12.92 -8.71
N CYS A 37 6.12 12.98 -9.30
CA CYS A 37 6.33 12.77 -10.73
C CYS A 37 5.87 11.39 -11.21
N LYS A 38 5.98 10.35 -10.37
CA LYS A 38 5.49 9.01 -10.69
C LYS A 38 3.96 8.89 -10.64
N LEU A 39 3.33 9.53 -9.66
CA LEU A 39 1.87 9.46 -9.46
C LEU A 39 1.09 10.37 -10.42
N LYS A 40 1.65 11.53 -10.77
CA LYS A 40 0.99 12.52 -11.65
C LYS A 40 0.44 11.94 -12.95
N PRO A 41 1.20 11.21 -13.79
CA PRO A 41 0.66 10.69 -15.04
C PRO A 41 -0.46 9.67 -14.84
N LEU A 42 -0.43 8.88 -13.76
CA LEU A 42 -1.47 7.89 -13.45
C LEU A 42 -2.79 8.58 -13.08
N LEU A 43 -2.72 9.58 -12.19
CA LEU A 43 -3.87 10.36 -11.75
C LEU A 43 -4.46 11.20 -12.88
N GLN A 44 -3.61 11.79 -13.73
CA GLN A 44 -4.07 12.56 -14.88
C GLN A 44 -4.82 11.67 -15.89
N LYS A 45 -4.32 10.47 -16.17
CA LYS A 45 -4.98 9.53 -17.09
C LYS A 45 -6.30 9.01 -16.51
N TRP A 46 -6.31 8.66 -15.22
CA TRP A 46 -7.56 8.31 -14.53
C TRP A 46 -8.61 9.42 -14.61
N LEU A 47 -8.20 10.68 -14.40
CA LEU A 47 -9.11 11.82 -14.47
C LEU A 47 -9.74 11.97 -15.86
N GLN A 48 -8.93 11.84 -16.93
CA GLN A 48 -9.41 11.88 -18.32
C GLN A 48 -10.42 10.77 -18.62
N GLU A 49 -10.17 9.55 -18.14
CA GLU A 49 -11.07 8.40 -18.30
C GLU A 49 -12.37 8.58 -17.51
N ALA A 50 -12.29 9.10 -16.28
CA ALA A 50 -13.44 9.40 -15.44
C ALA A 50 -14.34 10.46 -16.09
N ASP A 51 -13.76 11.54 -16.64
CA ASP A 51 -14.49 12.60 -17.32
C ASP A 51 -15.18 12.10 -18.60
N SER A 52 -14.52 11.20 -19.35
CA SER A 52 -15.04 10.62 -20.60
C SER A 52 -16.18 9.62 -20.38
N THR A 53 -16.30 9.05 -19.18
CA THR A 53 -17.27 7.98 -18.85
C THR A 53 -18.52 8.50 -18.13
N THR A 54 -18.67 9.83 -17.99
CA THR A 54 -19.74 10.51 -17.24
C THR A 54 -21.18 10.28 -17.72
N GLY A 55 -21.43 9.35 -18.67
CA GLY A 55 -22.76 8.93 -19.12
C GLY A 55 -23.24 7.55 -18.64
N SER A 56 -22.39 6.70 -18.03
CA SER A 56 -22.84 5.39 -17.55
C SER A 56 -22.06 4.90 -16.32
N PRO A 57 -22.71 4.75 -15.16
CA PRO A 57 -22.07 4.36 -13.90
C PRO A 57 -21.63 2.88 -13.86
N THR A 58 -21.88 2.10 -14.92
CA THR A 58 -21.87 0.63 -14.86
C THR A 58 -20.54 -0.05 -15.19
N ASN A 59 -19.51 0.69 -15.64
CA ASN A 59 -18.22 0.08 -16.02
C ASN A 59 -17.17 0.03 -14.90
N MET A 60 -17.28 0.87 -13.87
CA MET A 60 -16.30 0.88 -12.77
C MET A 60 -16.47 -0.29 -11.78
N ASP A 61 -17.69 -0.81 -11.59
CA ASP A 61 -17.91 -1.95 -10.69
C ASP A 61 -17.26 -3.24 -11.22
N LYS A 62 -17.13 -3.39 -12.55
CA LYS A 62 -16.43 -4.52 -13.18
C LYS A 62 -14.91 -4.45 -13.03
N ILE A 63 -14.39 -3.24 -12.86
CA ILE A 63 -12.97 -2.93 -12.76
C ILE A 63 -12.44 -3.34 -11.37
N ALA A 64 -13.23 -3.26 -10.30
CA ALA A 64 -12.80 -3.65 -8.95
C ALA A 64 -12.40 -5.15 -8.77
N ALA A 65 -12.74 -6.03 -9.71
CA ALA A 65 -12.61 -7.49 -9.55
C ALA A 65 -11.22 -8.08 -9.87
N GLN A 66 -10.32 -7.33 -10.53
CA GLN A 66 -8.99 -7.82 -10.93
C GLN A 66 -7.86 -7.22 -10.06
N GLY A 67 -7.91 -7.49 -8.76
CA GLY A 67 -6.88 -7.05 -7.81
C GLY A 67 -5.68 -8.00 -7.77
N ARG A 68 -4.54 -7.62 -8.37
CA ARG A 68 -3.25 -8.22 -8.00
C ARG A 68 -2.94 -7.86 -6.54
N LYS A 69 -2.71 -8.87 -5.70
CA LYS A 69 -2.54 -8.71 -4.25
C LYS A 69 -1.23 -7.97 -3.95
N ARG A 70 -1.30 -6.67 -3.69
CA ARG A 70 -0.22 -5.93 -3.02
C ARG A 70 0.05 -6.58 -1.66
N LYS A 71 1.32 -6.70 -1.27
CA LYS A 71 1.70 -7.18 0.07
C LYS A 71 0.97 -6.33 1.12
N LYS A 72 0.14 -6.99 1.94
CA LYS A 72 -0.62 -6.33 3.00
C LYS A 72 0.35 -5.89 4.09
N ARG A 73 0.10 -4.72 4.68
CA ARG A 73 0.86 -4.30 5.87
C ARG A 73 0.51 -5.24 7.03
N THR A 74 1.51 -5.91 7.59
CA THR A 74 1.35 -6.70 8.82
C THR A 74 1.21 -5.74 10.00
N SER A 75 0.16 -5.93 10.81
CA SER A 75 0.02 -5.25 12.09
C SER A 75 0.69 -6.11 13.14
N ILE A 76 1.75 -5.60 13.78
CA ILE A 76 2.48 -6.31 14.82
C ILE A 76 1.83 -5.95 16.15
N GLU A 77 1.42 -6.96 16.92
CA GLU A 77 0.82 -6.77 18.24
C GLU A 77 1.83 -6.13 19.20
N VAL A 78 1.32 -5.41 20.21
CA VAL A 78 2.16 -4.67 21.16
C VAL A 78 3.12 -5.59 21.90
N ALA A 79 2.67 -6.77 22.34
CA ALA A 79 3.51 -7.75 23.03
C ALA A 79 4.67 -8.23 22.15
N ILE A 80 4.39 -8.52 20.87
CA ILE A 80 5.40 -8.93 19.89
C ILE A 80 6.39 -7.80 19.61
N LYS A 81 5.89 -6.56 19.48
CA LYS A 81 6.73 -5.36 19.30
C LYS A 81 7.73 -5.21 20.45
N VAL A 82 7.27 -5.34 21.70
CA VAL A 82 8.15 -5.24 22.88
C VAL A 82 9.24 -6.31 22.83
N ALA A 83 8.90 -7.57 22.52
CA ALA A 83 9.88 -8.64 22.40
C ALA A 83 10.92 -8.38 21.29
N LEU A 84 10.49 -7.82 20.15
CA LEU A 84 11.40 -7.42 19.06
C LEU A 84 12.33 -6.27 19.48
N GLU A 85 11.81 -5.27 20.20
CA GLU A 85 12.59 -4.14 20.73
C GLU A 85 13.64 -4.60 21.76
N ASP A 86 13.27 -5.50 22.67
CA ASP A 86 14.17 -6.08 23.67
C ASP A 86 15.30 -6.90 23.03
N HIS A 87 14.98 -7.66 21.97
CA HIS A 87 16.00 -8.38 21.21
C HIS A 87 16.93 -7.42 20.47
N PHE A 88 16.38 -6.37 19.84
CA PHE A 88 17.16 -5.36 19.13
C PHE A 88 18.14 -4.61 20.06
N ALA A 89 17.72 -4.29 21.28
CA ALA A 89 18.57 -3.64 22.28
C ALA A 89 19.82 -4.49 22.63
N LYS A 90 19.70 -5.82 22.60
CA LYS A 90 20.81 -6.76 22.87
C LYS A 90 21.67 -7.03 21.64
N GLN A 91 21.02 -7.23 20.48
CA GLN A 91 21.67 -7.53 19.21
C GLN A 91 20.98 -6.76 18.07
N PRO A 92 21.49 -5.57 17.69
CA PRO A 92 20.88 -4.74 16.65
C PRO A 92 21.14 -5.24 15.23
N LYS A 93 22.06 -6.20 15.06
CA LYS A 93 22.43 -6.80 13.78
C LYS A 93 22.34 -8.34 13.86
N PRO A 94 21.15 -8.92 14.04
CA PRO A 94 21.00 -10.36 14.11
C PRO A 94 21.38 -11.02 12.78
N SER A 95 22.02 -12.18 12.87
CA SER A 95 22.32 -13.06 11.75
C SER A 95 21.04 -13.74 11.22
N ALA A 96 21.09 -14.29 10.01
CA ALA A 96 19.92 -14.96 9.41
C ALA A 96 19.35 -16.11 10.27
N PRO A 97 20.16 -16.97 10.93
CA PRO A 97 19.67 -17.98 11.86
C PRO A 97 18.95 -17.38 13.07
N GLU A 98 19.49 -16.31 13.67
CA GLU A 98 18.87 -15.63 14.81
C GLU A 98 17.52 -15.03 14.43
N ILE A 99 17.41 -14.40 13.26
CA ILE A 99 16.14 -13.86 12.75
C ILE A 99 15.11 -14.99 12.58
N THR A 100 15.52 -16.15 12.04
CA THR A 100 14.62 -17.30 11.88
C THR A 100 14.17 -17.87 13.23
N GLY A 101 15.10 -18.00 14.19
CA GLY A 101 14.77 -18.45 15.54
C GLY A 101 13.76 -17.52 16.23
N LEU A 102 13.99 -16.21 16.16
CA LEU A 102 13.11 -15.21 16.74
C LEU A 102 11.73 -15.18 16.06
N ALA A 103 11.68 -15.30 14.73
CA ALA A 103 10.42 -15.37 13.99
C ALA A 103 9.58 -16.59 14.42
N ASN A 104 10.21 -17.76 14.54
CA ASN A 104 9.55 -18.98 15.01
C ASN A 104 9.05 -18.85 16.45
N GLN A 105 9.87 -18.28 17.35
CA GLN A 105 9.49 -18.06 18.74
C GLN A 105 8.28 -17.13 18.88
N LEU A 106 8.20 -16.10 18.04
CA LEU A 106 7.13 -15.10 18.05
C LEU A 106 5.94 -15.46 17.13
N GLY A 107 5.99 -16.60 16.44
CA GLY A 107 4.95 -17.02 15.49
C GLY A 107 4.76 -16.06 14.31
N LEU A 108 5.83 -15.39 13.87
CA LEU A 108 5.80 -14.46 12.74
C LEU A 108 6.18 -15.18 11.43
N ASP A 109 5.29 -15.14 10.44
CA ASP A 109 5.59 -15.65 9.10
C ASP A 109 6.63 -14.79 8.38
N LYS A 110 7.67 -15.42 7.85
CA LYS A 110 8.58 -14.84 6.85
C LYS A 110 7.97 -15.03 5.45
N GLU A 111 6.99 -14.21 5.09
CA GLU A 111 6.65 -13.99 3.67
C GLU A 111 7.61 -12.99 3.02
#